data_AF-A0A6L6EMM4-F1
#
_entry.id   AF-A0A6L6EMM4-F1
#
_cell.length_a   1.000
_cell.length_b   1.000
_cell.length_c   1.000
_cell.angle_alpha   90.00
_cell.angle_beta   90.00
_cell.angle_gamma   90.00
#
_symmetry.space_group_name_H-M   'P 1'
#
loop_
_entity.id
_entity.type
_entity.pdbx_description
1 polymer ?
#
loop_
_entity_poly.entity_id
_entity_poly.type
_entity_poly.pdbx_seq_one_letter_code
_entity_poly.pdbx_strand_id
1 'polypeptide(L)'
;MMYSSSVSIARDTQTNDCRGSSTLAPVRRHPTEHRILEEVVRIIDEQGEAAVRIHDLQTACDVTAPSIYHFFGSREGLVIEAQAERLVRSFDANDAIIDAQLASATSRDELREAMRSFLEIYWRPERAPIRAQRLSALGSAIGRPELIARFDQVIRDYVVDRTERLRPFQDRGWLQADFDLRFINYWMIGVLFGRVYLEFGGESGPFPEWDAITEKALEYILFGPEQVERAVAPVTDRDRSGHRQNAGGQSPNSYDRTTNRHPTESKILEEAVRVIDLHVEAAVRIHDIEVACEVTAPSIYHFFKSREGLVIEAQAERLKRSFAELDLVIDAGLHSVSSRDELRRATRSIVNLYWQPERTAVRAQRLSALGSAIGRPELSARFHEVICEYVELMSVRLEPLQERGWILPDLDLRAFNFWMMGILLGRVYIEFGGNTGPFPEWNAMTGAAIEYILFGLE
;
A
#
# COMPACT_ATOMS: atom_id res chain seq x y z
N MET A 1 29.48 65.27 -30.04
CA MET A 1 28.73 64.06 -30.43
C MET A 1 28.82 63.10 -29.25
N MET A 2 27.80 63.04 -28.40
CA MET A 2 26.64 62.12 -28.49
C MET A 2 27.12 60.67 -28.29
N TYR A 3 26.61 59.82 -27.39
CA TYR A 3 25.53 59.80 -26.39
C TYR A 3 25.88 58.57 -25.51
N SER A 4 26.03 58.71 -24.19
CA SER A 4 25.17 58.11 -23.16
C SER A 4 24.40 56.84 -23.56
N SER A 5 24.62 55.73 -22.85
CA SER A 5 23.57 54.78 -22.44
C SER A 5 24.06 53.89 -21.30
N SER A 6 23.91 54.41 -20.09
CA SER A 6 23.78 53.66 -18.83
C SER A 6 22.47 52.89 -18.84
N VAL A 7 22.52 51.55 -18.70
CA VAL A 7 21.34 50.73 -18.47
C VAL A 7 21.16 50.54 -16.97
N SER A 8 20.17 51.27 -16.46
CA SER A 8 19.54 51.13 -15.16
C SER A 8 18.83 49.79 -15.08
N ILE A 9 19.32 48.87 -14.24
CA ILE A 9 18.54 47.70 -13.83
C ILE A 9 17.56 48.21 -12.76
N ALA A 10 16.31 48.37 -13.18
CA ALA A 10 15.22 48.79 -12.33
C ALA A 10 15.04 47.79 -11.17
N ARG A 11 14.91 48.35 -9.97
CA ARG A 11 14.35 47.68 -8.80
C ARG A 11 12.84 47.56 -9.03
N ASP A 12 12.38 46.41 -9.50
CA ASP A 12 10.99 46.04 -9.34
C ASP A 12 10.81 45.37 -7.98
N THR A 13 10.50 46.22 -7.00
CA THR A 13 9.75 45.87 -5.80
C THR A 13 8.39 45.32 -6.21
N GLN A 14 8.31 44.00 -6.43
CA GLN A 14 7.06 43.27 -6.33
C GLN A 14 7.10 42.46 -5.04
N THR A 15 6.49 43.02 -4.01
CA THR A 15 5.95 42.31 -2.85
C THR A 15 5.06 41.19 -3.33
N ASN A 16 5.62 39.99 -3.50
CA ASN A 16 4.84 38.78 -3.67
C ASN A 16 4.43 38.32 -2.27
N ASP A 17 3.16 38.58 -2.00
CA ASP A 17 2.36 38.10 -0.89
C ASP A 17 2.58 36.59 -0.71
N CYS A 18 3.14 36.20 0.45
CA CYS A 18 3.29 34.81 0.85
C CYS A 18 1.89 34.18 1.02
N ARG A 19 1.38 33.56 -0.04
CA ARG A 19 0.27 32.60 0.07
C ARG A 19 0.79 31.22 -0.30
N GLY A 20 0.86 30.37 0.71
CA GLY A 20 1.12 28.94 0.56
C GLY A 20 0.08 28.34 -0.39
N SER A 21 0.54 28.02 -1.59
CA SER A 21 -0.20 27.22 -2.57
C SER A 21 0.39 25.83 -2.54
N SER A 22 -0.13 24.98 -1.65
CA SER A 22 0.05 23.54 -1.74
C SER A 22 -0.73 23.03 -2.94
N THR A 23 0.00 22.62 -3.96
CA THR A 23 -0.47 21.77 -5.04
C THR A 23 0.80 21.30 -5.72
N LEU A 24 0.91 20.02 -6.06
CA LEU A 24 1.70 19.66 -7.24
C LEU A 24 1.32 20.68 -8.31
N ALA A 25 2.25 21.55 -8.73
CA ALA A 25 1.91 22.77 -9.48
C ALA A 25 0.88 22.41 -10.54
N PRO A 26 -0.37 22.94 -10.46
CA PRO A 26 -1.46 22.38 -11.24
C PRO A 26 -1.05 22.49 -12.70
N VAL A 27 -0.92 21.33 -13.38
CA VAL A 27 -0.65 21.32 -14.81
C VAL A 27 -1.73 22.20 -15.41
N ARG A 28 -1.32 23.32 -16.01
CA ARG A 28 -2.26 24.31 -16.54
C ARG A 28 -2.92 23.72 -17.77
N ARG A 29 -3.96 22.91 -17.55
CA ARG A 29 -4.74 22.24 -18.59
C ARG A 29 -5.63 23.25 -19.29
N HIS A 30 -5.89 22.98 -20.57
CA HIS A 30 -6.90 23.74 -21.29
C HIS A 30 -8.28 23.52 -20.63
N PRO A 31 -9.17 24.52 -20.52
CA PRO A 31 -10.47 24.34 -19.85
C PRO A 31 -11.30 23.17 -20.43
N THR A 32 -11.22 22.96 -21.75
CA THR A 32 -11.86 21.82 -22.42
C THR A 32 -11.22 20.48 -22.06
N GLU A 33 -9.89 20.42 -22.01
CA GLU A 33 -9.14 19.21 -21.61
C GLU A 33 -9.53 18.81 -20.19
N HIS A 34 -9.54 19.78 -19.27
CA HIS A 34 -9.96 19.57 -17.89
C HIS A 34 -11.40 19.05 -17.79
N ARG A 35 -12.36 19.66 -18.50
CA ARG A 35 -13.77 19.21 -18.50
C ARG A 35 -13.92 17.77 -19.00
N ILE A 36 -13.21 17.40 -20.06
CA ILE A 36 -13.22 16.01 -20.58
C ILE A 36 -12.66 15.05 -19.52
N LEU A 37 -11.55 15.43 -18.87
CA LEU A 37 -10.91 14.61 -17.87
C LEU A 37 -11.79 14.42 -16.63
N GLU A 38 -12.44 15.48 -16.13
CA GLU A 38 -13.39 15.38 -15.00
C GLU A 38 -14.51 14.39 -15.30
N GLU A 39 -15.09 14.47 -16.50
CA GLU A 39 -16.19 13.59 -16.88
C GLU A 39 -15.74 12.12 -16.98
N VAL A 40 -14.52 11.86 -17.46
CA VAL A 40 -13.98 10.51 -17.52
C VAL A 40 -13.69 9.97 -16.13
N VAL A 41 -13.12 10.77 -15.23
CA VAL A 41 -12.90 10.40 -13.83
C VAL A 41 -14.25 10.04 -13.19
N ARG A 42 -15.28 10.86 -13.39
CA ARG A 42 -16.65 10.60 -12.90
C ARG A 42 -17.20 9.27 -13.43
N ILE A 43 -17.10 9.00 -14.73
CA ILE A 43 -17.54 7.72 -15.32
C ILE A 43 -16.77 6.53 -14.74
N ILE A 44 -15.45 6.64 -14.56
CA ILE A 44 -14.64 5.57 -13.97
C ILE A 44 -15.05 5.30 -12.52
N ASP A 45 -15.27 6.34 -11.72
CA ASP A 45 -15.65 6.20 -10.32
C ASP A 45 -17.07 5.61 -10.16
N GLU A 46 -18.00 5.92 -11.06
CA GLU A 46 -19.40 5.44 -10.97
C GLU A 46 -19.64 4.09 -11.64
N GLN A 47 -19.02 3.85 -12.80
CA GLN A 47 -19.37 2.74 -13.71
C GLN A 47 -18.16 1.89 -14.13
N GLY A 48 -16.96 2.26 -13.68
CA GLY A 48 -15.72 1.60 -14.02
C GLY A 48 -15.16 2.01 -15.38
N GLU A 49 -13.88 1.68 -15.60
CA GLU A 49 -13.13 2.03 -16.80
C GLU A 49 -13.75 1.50 -18.10
N ALA A 50 -14.35 0.31 -18.03
CA ALA A 50 -15.01 -0.32 -19.16
C ALA A 50 -16.24 0.46 -19.66
N ALA A 51 -16.78 1.41 -18.90
CA ALA A 51 -17.91 2.26 -19.30
C ALA A 51 -17.48 3.49 -20.12
N VAL A 52 -16.20 3.84 -20.16
CA VAL A 52 -15.74 5.04 -20.89
C VAL A 52 -15.96 4.88 -22.40
N ARG A 53 -16.81 5.72 -23.00
CA ARG A 53 -17.14 5.75 -24.44
C ARG A 53 -16.95 7.15 -25.01
N ILE A 54 -16.22 7.27 -26.12
CA ILE A 54 -15.94 8.56 -26.77
C ILE A 54 -17.23 9.30 -27.16
N HIS A 55 -18.22 8.58 -27.70
CA HIS A 55 -19.51 9.16 -28.08
C HIS A 55 -20.25 9.81 -26.89
N ASP A 56 -20.24 9.15 -25.74
CA ASP A 56 -20.94 9.65 -24.55
C ASP A 56 -20.24 10.90 -23.99
N LEU A 57 -18.90 10.93 -24.08
CA LEU A 57 -18.09 12.10 -23.71
C LEU A 57 -18.33 13.31 -24.62
N GLN A 58 -18.51 13.11 -25.93
CA GLN A 58 -18.84 14.19 -26.86
C GLN A 58 -20.13 14.90 -26.43
N THR A 59 -21.14 14.12 -26.07
CA THR A 59 -22.44 14.62 -25.60
C THR A 59 -22.32 15.31 -24.24
N ALA A 60 -21.67 14.66 -23.27
CA ALA A 60 -21.58 15.16 -21.90
C ALA A 60 -20.72 16.44 -21.79
N CYS A 61 -19.66 16.55 -22.58
CA CYS A 61 -18.72 17.67 -22.50
C CYS A 61 -18.95 18.76 -23.55
N ASP A 62 -19.91 18.60 -24.46
CA ASP A 62 -20.13 19.47 -25.62
C ASP A 62 -18.84 19.67 -26.43
N VAL A 63 -18.28 18.54 -26.92
CA VAL A 63 -17.02 18.51 -27.69
C VAL A 63 -17.11 17.54 -28.87
N THR A 64 -16.14 17.64 -29.78
CA THR A 64 -16.02 16.71 -30.91
C THR A 64 -14.99 15.61 -30.62
N ALA A 65 -15.13 14.43 -31.22
CA ALA A 65 -14.12 13.36 -31.12
C ALA A 65 -12.71 13.82 -31.54
N PRO A 66 -12.52 14.60 -32.63
CA PRO A 66 -11.23 15.20 -32.94
C PRO A 66 -10.64 16.05 -31.81
N SER A 67 -11.46 16.81 -31.06
CA SER A 67 -10.98 17.58 -29.91
C SER A 67 -10.48 16.68 -28.78
N ILE A 68 -11.18 15.57 -28.49
CA ILE A 68 -10.74 14.59 -27.50
C ILE A 68 -9.40 13.98 -27.92
N TYR A 69 -9.29 13.51 -29.16
CA TYR A 69 -8.04 12.93 -29.67
C TYR A 69 -6.90 13.95 -29.80
N HIS A 70 -7.20 15.23 -30.00
CA HIS A 70 -6.19 16.29 -29.98
C HIS A 70 -5.50 16.40 -28.61
N PHE A 71 -6.25 16.30 -27.51
CA PHE A 71 -5.69 16.41 -26.16
C PHE A 71 -5.04 15.10 -25.68
N PHE A 72 -5.66 13.95 -25.97
CA PHE A 72 -5.30 12.69 -25.33
C PHE A 72 -4.71 11.63 -26.26
N GLY A 73 -4.66 11.91 -27.57
CA GLY A 73 -4.13 11.02 -28.62
C GLY A 73 -5.03 9.83 -28.94
N SER A 74 -5.56 9.13 -27.93
CA SER A 74 -6.41 7.95 -28.08
C SER A 74 -7.39 7.81 -26.91
N ARG A 75 -8.34 6.87 -27.02
CA ARG A 75 -9.21 6.49 -25.89
C ARG A 75 -8.36 5.97 -24.71
N GLU A 76 -7.34 5.18 -25.00
CA GLU A 76 -6.46 4.62 -23.97
C GLU A 76 -5.63 5.72 -23.30
N GLY A 77 -5.09 6.67 -24.07
CA GLY A 77 -4.38 7.84 -23.52
C GLY A 77 -5.27 8.68 -22.60
N LEU A 78 -6.54 8.85 -22.95
CA LEU A 78 -7.53 9.52 -22.08
C LEU A 78 -7.75 8.77 -20.77
N VAL A 79 -7.91 7.44 -20.84
CA VAL A 79 -8.08 6.59 -19.67
C VAL A 79 -6.83 6.63 -18.78
N ILE A 80 -5.64 6.60 -19.37
CA ILE A 80 -4.37 6.70 -18.64
C ILE A 80 -4.30 8.00 -17.85
N GLU A 81 -4.61 9.15 -18.48
CA GLU A 81 -4.62 10.44 -17.79
C GLU A 81 -5.70 10.51 -16.71
N ALA A 82 -6.88 9.93 -16.93
CA ALA A 82 -7.93 9.90 -15.93
C ALA A 82 -7.55 9.04 -14.71
N GLN A 83 -6.92 7.89 -14.92
CA GLN A 83 -6.42 7.04 -13.84
C GLN A 83 -5.28 7.74 -13.07
N ALA A 84 -4.39 8.44 -13.78
CA ALA A 84 -3.31 9.20 -13.17
C ALA A 84 -3.86 10.34 -12.30
N GLU A 85 -4.88 11.04 -12.80
CA GLU A 85 -5.61 12.07 -12.08
C GLU A 85 -6.29 11.52 -10.80
N ARG A 86 -6.94 10.35 -10.88
CA ARG A 86 -7.50 9.67 -9.71
C ARG A 86 -6.44 9.35 -8.66
N LEU A 87 -5.27 8.88 -9.09
CA LEU A 87 -4.15 8.61 -8.19
C LEU A 87 -3.65 9.89 -7.50
N VAL A 88 -3.46 10.99 -8.24
CA VAL A 88 -3.08 12.31 -7.69
C VAL A 88 -4.09 12.76 -6.63
N ARG A 89 -5.39 12.77 -6.96
CA ARG A 89 -6.46 13.17 -6.01
C ARG A 89 -6.47 12.34 -4.74
N SER A 90 -6.12 11.06 -4.85
CA SER A 90 -6.05 10.18 -3.68
C SER A 90 -4.97 10.61 -2.70
N PHE A 91 -3.90 11.27 -3.15
CA PHE A 91 -2.88 11.86 -2.29
C PHE A 91 -3.38 13.19 -1.70
N ASP A 92 -3.85 14.10 -2.55
CA ASP A 92 -4.07 15.52 -2.23
C ASP A 92 -5.20 15.83 -1.23
N ALA A 93 -6.14 14.89 -0.99
CA ALA A 93 -7.43 15.18 -0.35
C ALA A 93 -7.40 15.89 1.03
N ASN A 94 -6.26 15.95 1.74
CA ASN A 94 -6.08 16.78 2.94
C ASN A 94 -4.71 17.46 3.02
N ASP A 95 -3.94 17.46 1.93
CA ASP A 95 -2.54 17.89 1.94
C ASP A 95 -2.37 19.38 2.21
N ALA A 96 -3.36 20.21 1.87
CA ALA A 96 -3.35 21.63 2.23
C ALA A 96 -3.39 21.88 3.74
N ILE A 97 -4.12 21.04 4.50
CA ILE A 97 -4.19 21.16 5.97
C ILE A 97 -2.84 20.78 6.57
N ILE A 98 -2.26 19.69 6.08
CA ILE A 98 -0.96 19.16 6.54
C ILE A 98 0.15 20.16 6.22
N ASP A 99 0.17 20.70 5.01
CA ASP A 99 1.16 21.68 4.58
C ASP A 99 1.07 22.98 5.39
N ALA A 100 -0.15 23.41 5.74
CA ALA A 100 -0.33 24.57 6.63
C ALA A 100 0.22 24.30 8.04
N GLN A 101 -0.01 23.09 8.59
CA GLN A 101 0.53 22.69 9.89
C GLN A 101 2.07 22.64 9.86
N LEU A 102 2.65 21.99 8.84
CA LEU A 102 4.10 21.95 8.64
C LEU A 102 4.69 23.36 8.51
N ALA A 103 4.10 24.22 7.68
CA ALA A 103 4.57 25.59 7.50
C ALA A 103 4.52 26.44 8.78
N SER A 104 3.57 26.12 9.67
CA SER A 104 3.44 26.80 10.96
C SER A 104 4.40 26.30 12.05
N ALA A 105 5.07 25.16 11.85
CA ALA A 105 5.95 24.57 12.85
C ALA A 105 7.23 25.40 13.04
N THR A 106 7.42 25.89 14.27
CA THR A 106 8.56 26.70 14.71
C THR A 106 9.53 25.96 15.64
N SER A 107 9.19 24.73 16.04
CA SER A 107 10.05 23.85 16.82
C SER A 107 9.97 22.39 16.36
N ARG A 108 10.94 21.57 16.78
CA ARG A 108 10.94 20.12 16.54
C ARG A 108 9.72 19.43 17.16
N ASP A 109 9.27 19.88 18.32
CA ASP A 109 8.09 19.33 18.98
C ASP A 109 6.79 19.68 18.23
N GLU A 110 6.68 20.91 17.71
CA GLU A 110 5.56 21.30 16.84
C GLU A 110 5.55 20.53 15.52
N LEU A 111 6.72 20.26 14.93
CA LEU A 111 6.82 19.42 13.74
C LEU A 111 6.34 17.99 14.02
N ARG A 112 6.74 17.42 15.17
CA ARG A 112 6.27 16.10 15.60
C ARG A 112 4.76 16.07 15.78
N GLU A 113 4.18 17.08 16.42
CA GLU A 113 2.73 17.16 16.59
C GLU A 113 2.00 17.31 15.25
N ALA A 114 2.55 18.09 14.31
CA ALA A 114 2.03 18.17 12.95
C ALA A 114 2.07 16.81 12.24
N MET A 115 3.16 16.04 12.41
CA MET A 115 3.27 14.67 11.87
C MET A 115 2.26 13.71 12.51
N ARG A 116 1.99 13.81 13.81
CA ARG A 116 0.95 13.01 14.48
C ARG A 116 -0.45 13.37 13.96
N SER A 117 -0.77 14.66 13.90
CA SER A 117 -2.03 15.18 13.34
C SER A 117 -2.27 14.72 11.90
N PHE A 118 -1.21 14.69 11.08
CA PHE A 118 -1.26 14.14 9.72
C PHE A 118 -1.78 12.70 9.71
N LEU A 119 -1.23 11.88 10.59
CA LEU A 119 -1.58 10.48 10.64
C LEU A 119 -3.01 10.26 11.16
N GLU A 120 -3.44 11.01 12.17
CA GLU A 120 -4.83 10.99 12.66
C GLU A 120 -5.84 11.27 11.56
N ILE A 121 -5.53 12.22 10.66
CA ILE A 121 -6.35 12.51 9.48
C ILE A 121 -6.35 11.31 8.53
N TYR A 122 -5.19 10.70 8.30
CA TYR A 122 -5.04 9.60 7.35
C TYR A 122 -5.81 8.34 7.77
N TRP A 123 -5.83 8.02 9.06
CA TRP A 123 -6.44 6.81 9.60
C TRP A 123 -7.97 6.85 9.72
N ARG A 124 -8.58 8.02 9.54
CA ARG A 124 -10.03 8.19 9.58
C ARG A 124 -10.76 7.09 8.79
N PRO A 125 -11.75 6.39 9.39
CA PRO A 125 -12.52 5.36 8.69
C PRO A 125 -13.14 5.86 7.38
N GLU A 126 -13.53 7.14 7.33
CA GLU A 126 -14.10 7.81 6.15
C GLU A 126 -13.15 7.83 4.95
N ARG A 127 -11.85 7.57 5.16
CA ARG A 127 -10.83 7.48 4.10
C ARG A 127 -10.63 6.07 3.54
N ALA A 128 -11.30 5.05 4.08
CA ALA A 128 -11.21 3.69 3.54
C ALA A 128 -11.59 3.62 2.04
N PRO A 129 -12.63 4.35 1.56
CA PRO A 129 -12.92 4.41 0.12
C PRO A 129 -11.77 4.95 -0.73
N ILE A 130 -11.04 5.96 -0.24
CA ILE A 130 -9.87 6.54 -0.95
C ILE A 130 -8.73 5.52 -1.01
N ARG A 131 -8.48 4.78 0.08
CA ARG A 131 -7.47 3.72 0.12
C ARG A 131 -7.83 2.56 -0.82
N ALA A 132 -9.09 2.13 -0.82
CA ALA A 132 -9.60 1.11 -1.73
C ALA A 132 -9.51 1.54 -3.21
N GLN A 133 -9.88 2.80 -3.51
CA GLN A 133 -9.73 3.39 -4.85
C GLN A 133 -8.27 3.35 -5.29
N ARG A 134 -7.34 3.74 -4.42
CA ARG A 134 -5.90 3.74 -4.71
C ARG A 134 -5.39 2.32 -4.99
N LEU A 135 -5.81 1.34 -4.19
CA LEU A 135 -5.47 -0.07 -4.38
C LEU A 135 -5.99 -0.60 -5.73
N SER A 136 -7.24 -0.28 -6.06
CA SER A 136 -7.86 -0.62 -7.34
C SER A 136 -7.10 0.00 -8.52
N ALA A 137 -6.79 1.30 -8.46
CA ALA A 137 -6.04 1.99 -9.51
C ALA A 137 -4.67 1.36 -9.73
N LEU A 138 -3.86 1.22 -8.68
CA LEU A 138 -2.51 0.63 -8.75
C LEU A 138 -2.54 -0.83 -9.22
N GLY A 139 -3.50 -1.63 -8.75
CA GLY A 139 -3.68 -3.01 -9.20
C GLY A 139 -4.05 -3.12 -10.68
N SER A 140 -4.87 -2.20 -11.19
CA SER A 140 -5.31 -2.16 -12.59
C SER A 140 -4.19 -1.79 -13.58
N ALA A 141 -3.11 -1.17 -13.10
CA ALA A 141 -1.96 -0.80 -13.93
C ALA A 141 -1.07 -1.99 -14.28
N ILE A 142 -1.12 -3.08 -13.51
CA ILE A 142 -0.29 -4.26 -13.75
C ILE A 142 -0.62 -4.87 -15.13
N GLY A 143 0.40 -5.00 -15.99
CA GLY A 143 0.25 -5.43 -17.37
C GLY A 143 -0.03 -4.31 -18.38
N ARG A 144 -0.06 -3.03 -17.96
CA ARG A 144 -0.28 -1.86 -18.82
C ARG A 144 0.93 -0.91 -18.78
N PRO A 145 1.94 -1.10 -19.66
CA PRO A 145 3.21 -0.38 -19.57
C PRO A 145 3.08 1.15 -19.59
N GLU A 146 2.21 1.69 -20.43
CA GLU A 146 1.99 3.15 -20.53
C GLU A 146 1.35 3.71 -19.25
N LEU A 147 0.39 2.99 -18.65
CA LEU A 147 -0.22 3.39 -17.38
C LEU A 147 0.78 3.29 -16.21
N ILE A 148 1.60 2.23 -16.17
CA ILE A 148 2.68 2.07 -15.20
C ILE A 148 3.67 3.24 -15.29
N ALA A 149 4.11 3.61 -16.50
CA ALA A 149 5.03 4.72 -16.70
C ALA A 149 4.40 6.06 -16.25
N ARG A 150 3.11 6.25 -16.52
CA ARG A 150 2.39 7.45 -16.09
C ARG A 150 2.24 7.52 -14.56
N PHE A 151 1.88 6.43 -13.91
CA PHE A 151 1.80 6.36 -12.45
C PHE A 151 3.14 6.60 -11.78
N ASP A 152 4.19 5.99 -12.31
CA ASP A 152 5.57 6.18 -11.86
C ASP A 152 5.98 7.67 -11.92
N GLN A 153 5.64 8.37 -13.00
CA GLN A 153 5.83 9.81 -13.10
C GLN A 153 5.06 10.57 -12.00
N VAL A 154 3.75 10.32 -11.85
CA VAL A 154 2.92 10.97 -10.82
C VAL A 154 3.48 10.74 -9.40
N ILE A 155 3.83 9.50 -9.09
CA ILE A 155 4.34 9.11 -7.78
C ILE A 155 5.68 9.81 -7.51
N ARG A 156 6.58 9.85 -8.49
CA ARG A 156 7.86 10.58 -8.37
C ARG A 156 7.64 12.06 -8.14
N ASP A 157 6.76 12.70 -8.92
CA ASP A 157 6.48 14.12 -8.79
C ASP A 157 5.93 14.42 -7.39
N TYR A 158 5.00 13.60 -6.87
CA TYR A 158 4.50 13.69 -5.51
C TYR A 158 5.61 13.54 -4.45
N VAL A 159 6.46 12.54 -4.60
CA VAL A 159 7.55 12.29 -3.64
C VAL A 159 8.59 13.42 -3.65
N VAL A 160 8.93 13.97 -4.82
CA VAL A 160 9.83 15.14 -4.94
C VAL A 160 9.21 16.34 -4.22
N ASP A 161 7.95 16.66 -4.51
CA ASP A 161 7.21 17.75 -3.89
C ASP A 161 7.17 17.64 -2.35
N ARG A 162 6.94 16.44 -1.83
CA ARG A 162 6.97 16.16 -0.38
C ARG A 162 8.36 16.24 0.23
N THR A 163 9.38 15.78 -0.50
CA THR A 163 10.78 15.84 -0.06
C THR A 163 11.21 17.30 0.15
N GLU A 164 10.85 18.19 -0.78
CA GLU A 164 11.17 19.62 -0.67
C GLU A 164 10.47 20.29 0.53
N ARG A 165 9.26 19.86 0.91
CA ARG A 165 8.57 20.37 2.11
C ARG A 165 9.24 19.94 3.42
N LEU A 166 9.86 18.76 3.45
CA LEU A 166 10.53 18.25 4.64
C LEU A 166 11.99 18.72 4.76
N ARG A 167 12.61 19.12 3.64
CA ARG A 167 14.03 19.54 3.58
C ARG A 167 14.38 20.66 4.57
N PRO A 168 13.59 21.74 4.73
CA PRO A 168 13.90 22.79 5.71
C PRO A 168 13.99 22.28 7.15
N PHE A 169 13.25 21.23 7.51
CA PHE A 169 13.30 20.64 8.85
C PHE A 169 14.52 19.75 9.06
N GLN A 170 14.96 19.04 8.01
CA GLN A 170 16.23 18.29 8.04
C GLN A 170 17.43 19.25 8.11
N ASP A 171 17.41 20.35 7.35
CA ASP A 171 18.48 21.36 7.36
C ASP A 171 18.62 22.05 8.74
N ARG A 172 17.52 22.14 9.50
CA ARG A 172 17.50 22.62 10.90
C ARG A 172 17.90 21.55 11.93
N GLY A 173 18.14 20.31 11.50
CA GLY A 173 18.42 19.18 12.38
C GLY A 173 17.22 18.71 13.22
N TRP A 174 15.99 19.04 12.81
CA TRP A 174 14.78 18.58 13.52
C TRP A 174 14.39 17.17 13.11
N LEU A 175 14.60 16.83 11.84
CA LEU A 175 14.55 15.47 11.31
C LEU A 175 15.95 14.88 11.27
N GLN A 176 16.08 13.58 11.53
CA GLN A 176 17.38 12.91 11.42
C GLN A 176 17.86 12.83 9.96
N ALA A 177 19.17 12.68 9.79
CA ALA A 177 19.82 12.65 8.48
C ALA A 177 20.33 11.25 8.08
N ASP A 178 20.10 10.23 8.92
CA ASP A 178 20.55 8.85 8.68
C ASP A 178 19.84 8.20 7.49
N PHE A 179 18.67 8.72 7.10
CA PHE A 179 17.88 8.24 5.98
C PHE A 179 17.61 9.36 4.96
N ASP A 180 17.61 8.98 3.69
CA ASP A 180 17.26 9.85 2.58
C ASP A 180 15.75 10.21 2.64
N LEU A 181 15.44 11.50 2.68
CA LEU A 181 14.06 12.02 2.77
C LEU A 181 13.15 11.53 1.64
N ARG A 182 13.67 11.28 0.44
CA ARG A 182 12.92 10.75 -0.69
C ARG A 182 12.44 9.34 -0.38
N PHE A 183 13.32 8.50 0.16
CA PHE A 183 12.98 7.14 0.56
C PHE A 183 12.06 7.11 1.77
N ILE A 184 12.24 8.01 2.75
CA ILE A 184 11.27 8.22 3.84
C ILE A 184 9.88 8.47 3.27
N ASN A 185 9.73 9.38 2.30
CA ASN A 185 8.43 9.69 1.70
C ASN A 185 7.82 8.49 0.97
N TYR A 186 8.61 7.76 0.18
CA TYR A 186 8.14 6.51 -0.40
C TYR A 186 7.66 5.53 0.66
N TRP A 187 8.40 5.40 1.76
CA TRP A 187 8.09 4.47 2.85
C TRP A 187 6.85 4.87 3.62
N MET A 188 6.68 6.16 3.89
CA MET A 188 5.46 6.73 4.46
C MET A 188 4.24 6.41 3.60
N ILE A 189 4.29 6.68 2.29
CA ILE A 189 3.16 6.38 1.40
C ILE A 189 2.88 4.87 1.39
N GLY A 190 3.93 4.05 1.39
CA GLY A 190 3.84 2.60 1.40
C GLY A 190 3.22 2.01 2.67
N VAL A 191 3.70 2.40 3.85
CA VAL A 191 3.18 1.90 5.13
C VAL A 191 1.74 2.35 5.35
N LEU A 192 1.42 3.59 5.00
CA LEU A 192 0.08 4.14 5.08
C LEU A 192 -0.88 3.49 4.08
N PHE A 193 -0.40 3.14 2.90
CA PHE A 193 -1.17 2.34 1.95
C PHE A 193 -1.46 0.93 2.49
N GLY A 194 -0.53 0.36 3.26
CA GLY A 194 -0.64 -0.95 3.88
C GLY A 194 -1.88 -1.18 4.77
N ARG A 195 -2.50 -0.12 5.28
CA ARG A 195 -3.74 -0.19 6.07
C ARG A 195 -4.87 -0.94 5.34
N VAL A 196 -4.87 -0.97 4.01
CA VAL A 196 -5.87 -1.69 3.21
C VAL A 196 -6.05 -3.15 3.62
N TYR A 197 -5.01 -3.82 4.15
CA TYR A 197 -5.13 -5.20 4.62
C TYR A 197 -6.12 -5.39 5.76
N LEU A 198 -6.24 -4.38 6.64
CA LEU A 198 -7.19 -4.39 7.75
C LEU A 198 -8.63 -4.12 7.30
N GLU A 199 -8.80 -3.58 6.09
CA GLU A 199 -10.09 -3.08 5.59
C GLU A 199 -10.78 -4.08 4.64
N PHE A 200 -10.05 -5.10 4.19
CA PHE A 200 -10.68 -6.28 3.61
C PHE A 200 -11.66 -6.88 4.61
N GLY A 201 -12.83 -7.34 4.14
CA GLY A 201 -13.91 -7.81 5.03
C GLY A 201 -14.90 -6.73 5.47
N GLY A 202 -14.66 -5.45 5.12
CA GLY A 202 -15.63 -4.36 5.31
C GLY A 202 -15.50 -3.60 6.63
N GLU A 203 -14.52 -3.94 7.46
CA GLU A 203 -14.13 -3.10 8.60
C GLU A 203 -13.35 -1.88 8.11
N SER A 204 -13.42 -0.76 8.83
CA SER A 204 -12.66 0.46 8.48
C SER A 204 -11.94 1.08 9.68
N GLY A 205 -11.90 0.34 10.80
CA GLY A 205 -11.29 0.74 12.05
C GLY A 205 -12.28 1.19 13.12
N PRO A 206 -11.79 1.69 14.26
CA PRO A 206 -10.38 2.01 14.56
C PRO A 206 -9.46 0.77 14.64
N PHE A 207 -8.16 0.96 14.40
CA PHE A 207 -7.14 -0.09 14.50
C PHE A 207 -5.96 0.37 15.38
N PRO A 208 -6.21 0.64 16.68
CA PRO A 208 -5.30 1.41 17.52
C PRO A 208 -3.92 0.75 17.70
N GLU A 209 -3.84 -0.57 17.72
CA GLU A 209 -2.57 -1.29 17.83
C GLU A 209 -1.71 -1.13 16.57
N TRP A 210 -2.32 -1.16 15.38
CA TRP A 210 -1.62 -0.92 14.11
C TRP A 210 -1.20 0.55 13.97
N ASP A 211 -2.08 1.47 14.40
CA ASP A 211 -1.81 2.91 14.42
C ASP A 211 -0.60 3.19 15.33
N ALA A 212 -0.56 2.63 16.54
CA ALA A 212 0.55 2.79 17.49
C ALA A 212 1.89 2.24 16.96
N ILE A 213 1.88 1.09 16.28
CA ILE A 213 3.10 0.54 15.66
C ILE A 213 3.60 1.47 14.54
N THR A 214 2.69 1.98 13.72
CA THR A 214 3.02 2.89 12.62
C THR A 214 3.57 4.22 13.14
N GLU A 215 2.94 4.80 14.16
CA GLU A 215 3.43 6.00 14.85
C GLU A 215 4.83 5.79 15.41
N LYS A 216 5.04 4.70 16.16
CA LYS A 216 6.33 4.39 16.78
C LYS A 216 7.43 4.23 15.74
N ALA A 217 7.14 3.56 14.63
CA ALA A 217 8.09 3.39 13.54
C ALA A 217 8.39 4.71 12.82
N LEU A 218 7.37 5.52 12.52
CA LEU A 218 7.56 6.83 11.90
C LEU A 218 8.33 7.79 12.80
N GLU A 219 8.02 7.81 14.10
CA GLU A 219 8.74 8.61 15.08
C GLU A 219 10.23 8.25 15.07
N TYR A 220 10.55 6.95 15.09
CA TYR A 220 11.92 6.47 15.00
C TYR A 220 12.59 6.83 13.67
N ILE A 221 11.90 6.69 12.52
CA ILE A 221 12.46 6.98 11.19
C ILE A 221 12.59 8.49 10.90
N LEU A 222 11.78 9.34 11.50
CA LEU A 222 11.83 10.78 11.29
C LEU A 222 12.71 11.49 12.32
N PHE A 223 12.62 11.09 13.59
CA PHE A 223 13.24 11.82 14.70
C PHE A 223 14.34 11.04 15.40
N GLY A 224 14.53 9.76 15.10
CA GLY A 224 15.55 8.93 15.73
C GLY A 224 15.18 8.47 17.15
N PRO A 225 16.12 7.80 17.84
CA PRO A 225 15.84 7.07 19.09
C PRO A 225 15.65 7.97 20.32
N GLU A 226 16.26 9.16 20.37
CA GLU A 226 16.44 9.98 21.58
C GLU A 226 15.16 10.44 22.31
N GLN A 227 13.96 10.28 21.74
CA GLN A 227 12.73 10.81 22.34
C GLN A 227 11.50 9.88 22.33
N VAL A 228 11.59 8.65 21.81
CA VAL A 228 10.44 7.72 21.83
C VAL A 228 10.04 7.35 23.26
N GLU A 229 10.99 7.40 24.21
CA GLU A 229 10.75 7.13 25.64
C GLU A 229 9.82 8.14 26.34
N ARG A 230 9.63 9.35 25.80
CA ARG A 230 8.75 10.37 26.44
C ARG A 230 7.30 10.31 25.97
N ALA A 231 7.01 9.69 24.82
CA ALA A 231 5.68 9.67 24.23
C ALA A 231 4.78 8.55 24.78
N VAL A 232 5.35 7.50 25.36
CA VAL A 232 4.59 6.44 26.02
C VAL A 232 4.34 6.82 27.49
N ALA A 233 3.47 7.80 27.70
CA ALA A 233 2.79 7.89 28.99
C ALA A 233 1.96 6.61 29.15
N PRO A 234 2.01 5.90 30.29
CA PRO A 234 1.19 4.72 30.49
C PRO A 234 -0.28 5.14 30.33
N VAL A 235 -0.99 4.50 29.39
CA VAL A 235 -2.44 4.57 29.31
C VAL A 235 -2.96 4.16 30.69
N THR A 236 -3.43 5.12 31.47
CA THR A 236 -3.94 4.88 32.80
C THR A 236 -5.15 3.97 32.68
N ASP A 237 -5.09 2.86 33.39
CA ASP A 237 -6.06 1.78 33.48
C ASP A 237 -7.44 2.29 33.96
N ARG A 238 -8.24 2.82 33.02
CA ARG A 238 -9.67 3.15 33.20
C ARG A 238 -10.39 3.00 31.88
N ASP A 239 -10.53 1.75 31.43
CA ASP A 239 -11.68 1.23 30.66
C ASP A 239 -11.41 -0.14 30.00
N ARG A 240 -10.45 -0.94 30.50
CA ARG A 240 -10.29 -2.36 30.11
C ARG A 240 -11.28 -3.29 30.82
N SER A 241 -12.54 -2.89 30.95
CA SER A 241 -13.63 -3.77 31.38
C SER A 241 -14.66 -3.97 30.27
N GLY A 242 -14.37 -4.91 29.38
CA GLY A 242 -15.35 -5.45 28.46
C GLY A 242 -14.72 -6.23 27.32
N HIS A 243 -14.97 -7.54 27.30
CA HIS A 243 -14.65 -8.50 26.22
C HIS A 243 -13.25 -9.13 26.23
N ARG A 244 -12.92 -9.83 27.34
CA ARG A 244 -12.23 -11.12 27.21
C ARG A 244 -13.28 -12.18 26.86
N GLN A 245 -13.38 -12.54 25.58
CA GLN A 245 -13.99 -13.82 25.24
C GLN A 245 -12.89 -14.89 25.26
N ASN A 246 -13.12 -15.90 26.10
CA ASN A 246 -12.34 -17.12 26.18
C ASN A 246 -12.22 -17.78 24.81
N ALA A 247 -11.03 -17.78 24.22
CA ALA A 247 -10.62 -18.84 23.29
C ALA A 247 -10.05 -19.98 24.14
N GLY A 248 -10.85 -21.04 24.31
CA GLY A 248 -10.42 -22.24 25.01
C GLY A 248 -9.22 -22.89 24.33
N GLY A 249 -8.25 -23.31 25.14
CA GLY A 249 -7.02 -23.95 24.68
C GLY A 249 -7.29 -25.15 23.77
N GLN A 250 -6.65 -25.13 22.61
CA GLN A 250 -6.39 -26.30 21.78
C GLN A 250 -4.88 -26.44 21.60
N SER A 251 -4.43 -27.69 21.68
CA SER A 251 -3.05 -28.16 21.71
C SER A 251 -2.18 -27.65 20.54
N PRO A 252 -0.84 -27.50 20.70
CA PRO A 252 0.02 -26.71 19.79
C PRO A 252 0.41 -27.38 18.47
N ASN A 253 -0.31 -28.40 18.01
CA ASN A 253 0.16 -29.28 16.93
C ASN A 253 -0.77 -29.29 15.69
N SER A 254 -1.18 -28.11 15.20
CA SER A 254 -2.21 -27.98 14.16
C SER A 254 -1.82 -27.18 12.90
N TYR A 255 -0.56 -26.76 12.75
CA TYR A 255 -0.15 -25.94 11.60
C TYR A 255 0.22 -26.69 10.32
N ASP A 256 0.14 -28.03 10.32
CA ASP A 256 -0.04 -28.81 9.10
C ASP A 256 -1.54 -28.92 8.78
N ARG A 257 -2.17 -27.80 8.46
CA ARG A 257 -3.33 -27.80 7.58
C ARG A 257 -2.86 -27.34 6.21
N THR A 258 -2.20 -28.22 5.48
CA THR A 258 -2.77 -28.50 4.16
C THR A 258 -4.25 -28.70 4.43
N THR A 259 -5.10 -27.75 4.04
CA THR A 259 -6.54 -28.00 3.97
C THR A 259 -6.65 -29.38 3.35
N ASN A 260 -7.17 -30.37 4.09
CA ASN A 260 -7.26 -31.75 3.63
C ASN A 260 -8.38 -31.80 2.58
N ARG A 261 -8.19 -31.01 1.51
CA ARG A 261 -9.05 -30.86 0.36
C ARG A 261 -9.07 -32.21 -0.29
N HIS A 262 -10.25 -32.58 -0.78
CA HIS A 262 -10.36 -33.81 -1.53
C HIS A 262 -9.36 -33.76 -2.71
N PRO A 263 -8.67 -34.87 -3.08
CA PRO A 263 -7.69 -34.83 -4.18
C PRO A 263 -8.27 -34.27 -5.49
N THR A 264 -9.54 -34.57 -5.77
CA THR A 264 -10.27 -33.99 -6.92
C THR A 264 -10.50 -32.49 -6.78
N GLU A 265 -10.86 -32.00 -5.59
CA GLU A 265 -11.02 -30.56 -5.34
C GLU A 265 -9.69 -29.83 -5.59
N SER A 266 -8.60 -30.39 -5.06
CA SER A 266 -7.25 -29.85 -5.25
C SER A 266 -6.87 -29.82 -6.73
N LYS A 267 -7.10 -30.92 -7.47
CA LYS A 267 -6.81 -30.98 -8.91
C LYS A 267 -7.56 -29.89 -9.69
N ILE A 268 -8.85 -29.71 -9.41
CA ILE A 268 -9.68 -28.68 -10.05
C ILE A 268 -9.18 -27.27 -9.73
N LEU A 269 -8.83 -27.02 -8.47
CA LEU A 269 -8.32 -25.73 -8.01
C LEU A 269 -6.98 -25.39 -8.66
N GLU A 270 -6.04 -26.33 -8.69
CA GLU A 270 -4.72 -26.15 -9.32
C GLU A 270 -4.85 -25.80 -10.81
N GLU A 271 -5.77 -26.47 -11.52
CA GLU A 271 -6.01 -26.17 -12.92
C GLU A 271 -6.62 -24.78 -13.12
N ALA A 272 -7.55 -24.36 -12.26
CA ALA A 272 -8.09 -23.00 -12.30
C ALA A 272 -7.02 -21.94 -12.02
N VAL A 273 -6.15 -22.18 -11.02
CA VAL A 273 -4.99 -21.31 -10.73
C VAL A 273 -4.07 -21.23 -11.95
N ARG A 274 -3.74 -22.38 -12.57
CA ARG A 274 -2.91 -22.45 -13.77
C ARG A 274 -3.52 -21.66 -14.94
N VAL A 275 -4.82 -21.76 -15.17
CA VAL A 275 -5.51 -21.01 -16.23
C VAL A 275 -5.44 -19.51 -15.96
N ILE A 276 -5.63 -19.07 -14.71
CA ILE A 276 -5.53 -17.66 -14.34
C ILE A 276 -4.10 -17.14 -14.52
N ASP A 277 -3.09 -17.89 -14.10
CA ASP A 277 -1.68 -17.48 -14.21
C ASP A 277 -1.19 -17.40 -15.65
N LEU A 278 -1.67 -18.29 -16.53
CA LEU A 278 -1.29 -18.28 -17.95
C LEU A 278 -2.12 -17.29 -18.78
N HIS A 279 -3.32 -16.94 -18.33
CA HIS A 279 -4.25 -16.09 -19.07
C HIS A 279 -4.85 -15.03 -18.14
N VAL A 280 -6.17 -15.10 -17.91
CA VAL A 280 -6.96 -14.18 -17.09
C VAL A 280 -8.12 -14.93 -16.46
N GLU A 281 -8.73 -14.36 -15.43
CA GLU A 281 -9.93 -14.94 -14.79
C GLU A 281 -11.05 -15.26 -15.78
N ALA A 282 -11.25 -14.40 -16.80
CA ALA A 282 -12.28 -14.61 -17.82
C ALA A 282 -12.04 -15.87 -18.69
N ALA A 283 -10.80 -16.38 -18.72
CA ALA A 283 -10.42 -17.58 -19.44
C ALA A 283 -10.82 -18.87 -18.71
N VAL A 284 -11.16 -18.82 -17.42
CA VAL A 284 -11.61 -20.01 -16.68
C VAL A 284 -12.97 -20.45 -17.24
N ARG A 285 -13.02 -21.56 -17.97
CA ARG A 285 -14.26 -22.17 -18.49
C ARG A 285 -14.45 -23.54 -17.88
N ILE A 286 -15.66 -23.82 -17.40
CA ILE A 286 -15.98 -25.10 -16.75
C ILE A 286 -15.64 -26.29 -17.65
N HIS A 287 -15.98 -26.21 -18.93
CA HIS A 287 -15.69 -27.27 -19.89
C HIS A 287 -14.19 -27.56 -20.04
N ASP A 288 -13.36 -26.51 -20.11
CA ASP A 288 -11.91 -26.67 -20.24
C ASP A 288 -11.32 -27.33 -18.99
N ILE A 289 -11.85 -26.99 -17.80
CA ILE A 289 -11.47 -27.61 -16.52
C ILE A 289 -11.93 -29.08 -16.45
N GLU A 290 -13.14 -29.42 -16.93
CA GLU A 290 -13.61 -30.82 -16.99
C GLU A 290 -12.65 -31.70 -17.78
N VAL A 291 -12.26 -31.23 -18.98
CA VAL A 291 -11.36 -31.94 -19.88
C VAL A 291 -9.96 -32.07 -19.27
N ALA A 292 -9.40 -30.97 -18.77
CA ALA A 292 -8.05 -30.97 -18.20
C ALA A 292 -7.94 -31.81 -16.92
N CYS A 293 -8.99 -31.80 -16.09
CA CYS A 293 -9.00 -32.53 -14.83
C CYS A 293 -9.58 -33.94 -14.92
N GLU A 294 -10.13 -34.34 -16.06
CA GLU A 294 -10.85 -35.62 -16.23
C GLU A 294 -11.98 -35.77 -15.19
N VAL A 295 -12.76 -34.70 -14.98
CA VAL A 295 -13.89 -34.64 -14.04
C VAL A 295 -15.17 -34.24 -14.77
N THR A 296 -16.29 -34.29 -14.06
CA THR A 296 -17.58 -33.83 -14.59
C THR A 296 -17.96 -32.46 -14.01
N ALA A 297 -18.73 -31.66 -14.74
CA ALA A 297 -19.23 -30.37 -14.27
C ALA A 297 -20.00 -30.48 -12.94
N PRO A 298 -20.86 -31.50 -12.71
CA PRO A 298 -21.44 -31.73 -11.40
C PRO A 298 -20.42 -31.87 -10.26
N SER A 299 -19.25 -32.48 -10.51
CA SER A 299 -18.18 -32.57 -9.51
C SER A 299 -17.58 -31.19 -9.20
N ILE A 300 -17.35 -30.36 -10.22
CA ILE A 300 -16.87 -28.98 -10.04
C ILE A 300 -17.88 -28.16 -9.23
N TYR A 301 -19.16 -28.19 -9.61
CA TYR A 301 -20.22 -27.48 -8.90
C TYR A 301 -20.48 -28.04 -7.49
N HIS A 302 -20.22 -29.32 -7.23
CA HIS A 302 -20.30 -29.88 -5.90
C HIS A 302 -19.34 -29.17 -4.93
N PHE A 303 -18.08 -29.00 -5.33
CA PHE A 303 -17.04 -28.34 -4.52
C PHE A 303 -17.20 -26.82 -4.49
N PHE A 304 -17.34 -26.18 -5.65
CA PHE A 304 -17.20 -24.72 -5.78
C PHE A 304 -18.52 -23.96 -5.97
N LYS A 305 -19.65 -24.67 -6.07
CA LYS A 305 -21.03 -24.15 -6.25
C LYS A 305 -21.31 -23.44 -7.57
N SER A 306 -20.36 -22.68 -8.10
CA SER A 306 -20.48 -21.96 -9.36
C SER A 306 -19.09 -21.79 -10.02
N ARG A 307 -19.08 -21.31 -11.27
CA ARG A 307 -17.83 -20.86 -11.91
C ARG A 307 -17.17 -19.73 -11.12
N GLU A 308 -17.96 -18.78 -10.62
CA GLU A 308 -17.44 -17.65 -9.86
C GLU A 308 -16.84 -18.13 -8.53
N GLY A 309 -17.48 -19.08 -7.84
CA GLY A 309 -16.93 -19.69 -6.64
C GLY A 309 -15.59 -20.38 -6.88
N LEU A 310 -15.40 -21.04 -8.03
CA LEU A 310 -14.10 -21.62 -8.41
C LEU A 310 -13.06 -20.51 -8.65
N VAL A 311 -13.44 -19.42 -9.33
CA VAL A 311 -12.53 -18.28 -9.56
C VAL A 311 -12.13 -17.62 -8.24
N ILE A 312 -13.07 -17.43 -7.31
CA ILE A 312 -12.82 -16.87 -5.98
C ILE A 312 -11.81 -17.74 -5.22
N GLU A 313 -12.04 -19.06 -5.16
CA GLU A 313 -11.11 -19.97 -4.48
C GLU A 313 -9.73 -20.01 -5.16
N ALA A 314 -9.68 -19.98 -6.49
CA ALA A 314 -8.42 -19.94 -7.22
C ALA A 314 -7.65 -18.64 -6.94
N GLN A 315 -8.33 -17.49 -6.88
CA GLN A 315 -7.69 -16.23 -6.52
C GLN A 315 -7.22 -16.20 -5.06
N ALA A 316 -8.01 -16.75 -4.15
CA ALA A 316 -7.66 -16.87 -2.74
C ALA A 316 -6.41 -17.74 -2.55
N GLU A 317 -6.33 -18.85 -3.30
CA GLU A 317 -5.17 -19.74 -3.32
C GLU A 317 -3.92 -19.05 -3.90
N ARG A 318 -4.06 -18.27 -4.98
CA ARG A 318 -2.95 -17.45 -5.53
C ARG A 318 -2.45 -16.43 -4.51
N LEU A 319 -3.36 -15.72 -3.84
CA LEU A 319 -3.00 -14.75 -2.80
C LEU A 319 -2.25 -15.44 -1.66
N LYS A 320 -2.75 -16.58 -1.18
CA LYS A 320 -2.12 -17.40 -0.15
C LYS A 320 -0.69 -17.81 -0.52
N ARG A 321 -0.48 -18.31 -1.74
CA ARG A 321 0.86 -18.68 -2.25
C ARG A 321 1.81 -17.48 -2.26
N SER A 322 1.31 -16.29 -2.62
CA SER A 322 2.12 -15.07 -2.63
C SER A 322 2.64 -14.68 -1.24
N PHE A 323 1.96 -15.06 -0.16
CA PHE A 323 2.41 -14.81 1.22
C PHE A 323 3.39 -15.90 1.69
N ALA A 324 3.14 -17.15 1.33
CA ALA A 324 3.89 -18.31 1.82
C ALA A 324 5.30 -18.48 1.24
N GLU A 325 5.73 -17.67 0.27
CA GLU A 325 6.98 -17.87 -0.47
C GLU A 325 8.27 -17.88 0.39
N LEU A 326 8.24 -17.34 1.61
CA LEU A 326 9.37 -17.39 2.54
C LEU A 326 9.07 -18.18 3.82
N ASP A 327 7.91 -18.83 3.92
CA ASP A 327 7.47 -19.48 5.16
C ASP A 327 8.46 -20.51 5.68
N LEU A 328 8.95 -21.39 4.80
CA LEU A 328 9.95 -22.41 5.19
C LEU A 328 11.26 -21.79 5.69
N VAL A 329 11.69 -20.68 5.07
CA VAL A 329 12.92 -19.98 5.47
C VAL A 329 12.73 -19.27 6.80
N ILE A 330 11.58 -18.64 6.99
CA ILE A 330 11.20 -17.98 8.24
C ILE A 330 11.12 -19.02 9.35
N ASP A 331 10.35 -20.08 9.15
CA ASP A 331 10.15 -21.13 10.14
C ASP A 331 11.47 -21.77 10.56
N ALA A 332 12.31 -22.18 9.60
CA ALA A 332 13.64 -22.71 9.88
C ALA A 332 14.53 -21.67 10.60
N GLY A 333 14.48 -20.41 10.17
CA GLY A 333 15.21 -19.30 10.79
C GLY A 333 14.86 -19.13 12.26
N LEU A 334 13.57 -19.02 12.58
CA LEU A 334 13.08 -18.81 13.94
C LEU A 334 13.32 -20.03 14.85
N HIS A 335 13.29 -21.25 14.33
CA HIS A 335 13.61 -22.46 15.12
C HIS A 335 15.11 -22.65 15.36
N SER A 336 15.97 -22.11 14.49
CA SER A 336 17.41 -22.30 14.57
C SER A 336 18.11 -21.36 15.57
N VAL A 337 17.46 -20.27 15.97
CA VAL A 337 18.08 -19.25 16.83
C VAL A 337 18.06 -19.66 18.31
N SER A 338 19.20 -19.46 18.97
CA SER A 338 19.42 -19.83 20.38
C SER A 338 19.60 -18.61 21.30
N SER A 339 19.67 -17.41 20.73
CA SER A 339 19.83 -16.16 21.47
C SER A 339 19.11 -15.00 20.76
N ARG A 340 18.87 -13.91 21.52
CA ARG A 340 18.31 -12.67 20.97
C ARG A 340 19.18 -12.06 19.88
N ASP A 341 20.51 -12.11 20.01
CA ASP A 341 21.43 -11.62 18.98
C ASP A 341 21.37 -12.44 17.69
N GLU A 342 21.23 -13.78 17.81
CA GLU A 342 20.99 -14.64 16.66
C GLU A 342 19.64 -14.34 16.00
N LEU A 343 18.60 -14.10 16.79
CA LEU A 343 17.29 -13.67 16.29
C LEU A 343 17.40 -12.35 15.52
N ARG A 344 18.08 -11.33 16.06
CA ARG A 344 18.29 -10.05 15.35
C ARG A 344 18.99 -10.25 14.00
N ARG A 345 20.04 -11.09 13.96
CA ARG A 345 20.72 -11.43 12.70
C ARG A 345 19.80 -12.17 11.72
N ALA A 346 19.04 -13.14 12.20
CA ALA A 346 18.07 -13.89 11.38
C ALA A 346 16.98 -12.96 10.82
N THR A 347 16.44 -12.04 11.63
CA THR A 347 15.48 -11.02 11.21
C THR A 347 16.04 -10.17 10.08
N ARG A 348 17.27 -9.65 10.21
CA ARG A 348 17.93 -8.88 9.12
C ARG A 348 18.03 -9.69 7.83
N SER A 349 18.47 -10.94 7.93
CA SER A 349 18.58 -11.84 6.78
C SER A 349 17.23 -12.08 6.11
N ILE A 350 16.19 -12.41 6.88
CA ILE A 350 14.83 -12.66 6.38
C ILE A 350 14.24 -11.40 5.74
N VAL A 351 14.35 -10.25 6.41
CA VAL A 351 13.87 -8.97 5.89
C VAL A 351 14.53 -8.66 4.55
N ASN A 352 15.85 -8.87 4.43
CA ASN A 352 16.56 -8.67 3.16
C ASN A 352 16.10 -9.62 2.05
N LEU A 353 15.62 -10.83 2.37
CA LEU A 353 15.07 -11.75 1.36
C LEU A 353 13.78 -11.22 0.74
N TYR A 354 12.93 -10.52 1.51
CA TYR A 354 11.71 -9.92 0.97
C TYR A 354 11.98 -8.83 -0.07
N TRP A 355 13.13 -8.16 0.01
CA TRP A 355 13.49 -7.00 -0.83
C TRP A 355 14.30 -7.35 -2.06
N GLN A 356 14.51 -8.64 -2.33
CA GLN A 356 15.24 -9.07 -3.52
C GLN A 356 14.49 -8.65 -4.80
N PRO A 357 15.20 -8.14 -5.83
CA PRO A 357 14.63 -7.78 -7.13
C PRO A 357 13.77 -8.87 -7.75
N GLU A 358 14.17 -10.13 -7.60
CA GLU A 358 13.50 -11.33 -8.14
C GLU A 358 12.05 -11.47 -7.63
N ARG A 359 11.74 -10.85 -6.49
CA ARG A 359 10.39 -10.85 -5.88
C ARG A 359 9.50 -9.70 -6.32
N THR A 360 9.97 -8.84 -7.22
CA THR A 360 9.16 -7.72 -7.76
C THR A 360 7.90 -8.24 -8.45
N ALA A 361 8.01 -9.33 -9.22
CA ALA A 361 6.88 -9.95 -9.90
C ALA A 361 5.79 -10.41 -8.92
N VAL A 362 6.19 -10.95 -7.77
CA VAL A 362 5.28 -11.43 -6.72
C VAL A 362 4.56 -10.26 -6.06
N ARG A 363 5.29 -9.18 -5.74
CA ARG A 363 4.70 -7.95 -5.19
C ARG A 363 3.68 -7.34 -6.16
N ALA A 364 4.01 -7.30 -7.45
CA ALA A 364 3.11 -6.83 -8.50
C ALA A 364 1.86 -7.72 -8.64
N GLN A 365 2.03 -9.05 -8.61
CA GLN A 365 0.91 -10.01 -8.64
C GLN A 365 -0.01 -9.82 -7.45
N ARG A 366 0.55 -9.66 -6.24
CA ARG A 366 -0.20 -9.41 -5.01
C ARG A 366 -1.00 -8.11 -5.08
N LEU A 367 -0.37 -7.03 -5.55
CA LEU A 367 -1.04 -5.75 -5.76
C LEU A 367 -2.21 -5.87 -6.76
N SER A 368 -1.99 -6.57 -7.87
CA SER A 368 -3.03 -6.84 -8.88
C SER A 368 -4.20 -7.64 -8.28
N ALA A 369 -3.90 -8.73 -7.56
CA ALA A 369 -4.92 -9.56 -6.92
C ALA A 369 -5.76 -8.73 -5.95
N LEU A 370 -5.12 -8.03 -5.01
CA LEU A 370 -5.81 -7.20 -4.02
C LEU A 370 -6.64 -6.09 -4.68
N GLY A 371 -6.13 -5.44 -5.73
CA GLY A 371 -6.87 -4.44 -6.50
C GLY A 371 -8.11 -5.01 -7.17
N SER A 372 -8.05 -6.25 -7.67
CA SER A 372 -9.17 -6.92 -8.34
C SER A 372 -10.34 -7.27 -7.41
N ALA A 373 -10.09 -7.39 -6.10
CA ALA A 373 -11.10 -7.70 -5.09
C ALA A 373 -11.94 -6.47 -4.68
N ILE A 374 -11.49 -5.26 -5.00
CA ILE A 374 -12.25 -4.03 -4.74
C ILE A 374 -13.53 -4.03 -5.58
N GLY A 375 -14.68 -3.85 -4.92
CA GLY A 375 -15.99 -3.91 -5.56
C GLY A 375 -16.54 -5.33 -5.77
N ARG A 376 -15.85 -6.38 -5.29
CA ARG A 376 -16.31 -7.79 -5.33
C ARG A 376 -16.47 -8.32 -3.89
N PRO A 377 -17.66 -8.20 -3.27
CA PRO A 377 -17.85 -8.52 -1.85
C PRO A 377 -17.44 -9.94 -1.47
N GLU A 378 -17.82 -10.95 -2.25
CA GLU A 378 -17.48 -12.35 -1.96
C GLU A 378 -15.96 -12.61 -2.07
N LEU A 379 -15.30 -12.06 -3.08
CA LEU A 379 -13.84 -12.18 -3.22
C LEU A 379 -13.09 -11.43 -2.11
N SER A 380 -13.56 -10.22 -1.76
CA SER A 380 -12.99 -9.42 -0.67
C SER A 380 -13.12 -10.12 0.68
N ALA A 381 -14.28 -10.74 0.97
CA ALA A 381 -14.49 -11.53 2.16
C ALA A 381 -13.55 -12.76 2.19
N ARG A 382 -13.41 -13.46 1.06
CA ARG A 382 -12.49 -14.61 1.01
C ARG A 382 -11.02 -14.21 1.15
N PHE A 383 -10.62 -13.07 0.59
CA PHE A 383 -9.28 -12.51 0.78
C PHE A 383 -9.02 -12.13 2.23
N HIS A 384 -10.01 -11.52 2.91
CA HIS A 384 -9.93 -11.23 4.34
C HIS A 384 -9.63 -12.50 5.15
N GLU A 385 -10.33 -13.60 4.89
CA GLU A 385 -10.06 -14.88 5.55
C GLU A 385 -8.62 -15.35 5.33
N VAL A 386 -8.14 -15.35 4.09
CA VAL A 386 -6.75 -15.75 3.76
C VAL A 386 -5.71 -14.85 4.44
N ILE A 387 -5.95 -13.54 4.45
CA ILE A 387 -5.07 -12.56 5.11
C ILE A 387 -5.03 -12.83 6.62
N CYS A 388 -6.20 -13.00 7.25
CA CYS A 388 -6.30 -13.30 8.68
C CYS A 388 -5.64 -14.64 9.03
N GLU A 389 -5.85 -15.70 8.24
CA GLU A 389 -5.19 -17.00 8.42
C GLU A 389 -3.67 -16.88 8.43
N TYR A 390 -3.11 -16.12 7.46
CA TYR A 390 -1.66 -15.90 7.39
C TYR A 390 -1.13 -15.06 8.55
N VAL A 391 -1.85 -14.01 8.95
CA VAL A 391 -1.49 -13.18 10.11
C VAL A 391 -1.48 -14.01 11.40
N GLU A 392 -2.48 -14.86 11.63
CA GLU A 392 -2.53 -15.73 12.82
C GLU A 392 -1.37 -16.75 12.84
N LEU A 393 -1.08 -17.38 11.69
CA LEU A 393 0.08 -18.28 11.55
C LEU A 393 1.39 -17.57 11.96
N MET A 394 1.59 -16.35 11.46
CA MET A 394 2.79 -15.58 11.76
C MET A 394 2.84 -15.12 13.22
N SER A 395 1.70 -14.77 13.82
CA SER A 395 1.63 -14.41 15.24
C SER A 395 2.07 -15.58 16.12
N VAL A 396 1.54 -16.78 15.86
CA VAL A 396 1.93 -17.98 16.63
C VAL A 396 3.40 -18.35 16.47
N ARG A 397 4.00 -18.11 15.29
CA ARG A 397 5.46 -18.30 15.11
C ARG A 397 6.30 -17.33 15.95
N LEU A 398 5.77 -16.15 16.30
CA LEU A 398 6.48 -15.13 17.07
C LEU A 398 6.23 -15.24 18.59
N GLU A 399 5.12 -15.85 19.02
CA GLU A 399 4.76 -16.02 20.44
C GLU A 399 5.90 -16.59 21.30
N PRO A 400 6.59 -17.70 20.93
CA PRO A 400 7.67 -18.24 21.75
C PRO A 400 8.85 -17.28 21.93
N LEU A 401 9.07 -16.38 20.97
CA LEU A 401 10.13 -15.38 21.04
C LEU A 401 9.73 -14.24 21.99
N GLN A 402 8.44 -13.90 22.02
CA GLN A 402 7.89 -12.93 22.95
C GLN A 402 7.89 -13.47 24.39
N GLU A 403 7.49 -14.72 24.59
CA GLU A 403 7.52 -15.39 25.90
C GLU A 403 8.93 -15.47 26.51
N ARG A 404 9.95 -15.63 25.65
CA ARG A 404 11.36 -15.62 26.05
C ARG A 404 11.91 -14.21 26.31
N GLY A 405 11.13 -13.17 26.03
CA GLY A 405 11.58 -11.77 26.09
C GLY A 405 12.63 -11.43 25.03
N TRP A 406 12.69 -12.17 23.92
CA TRP A 406 13.62 -11.89 22.83
C TRP A 406 13.09 -10.81 21.88
N ILE A 407 11.77 -10.64 21.82
CA ILE A 407 11.08 -9.48 21.22
C ILE A 407 10.26 -8.76 22.30
N LEU A 408 9.80 -7.55 22.01
CA LEU A 408 9.08 -6.70 22.97
C LEU A 408 7.85 -7.43 23.55
N PRO A 409 7.71 -7.50 24.88
CA PRO A 409 6.66 -8.29 25.54
C PRO A 409 5.25 -7.70 25.39
N ASP A 410 5.15 -6.42 25.07
CA ASP A 410 3.90 -5.67 24.88
C ASP A 410 3.54 -5.44 23.42
N LEU A 411 4.32 -5.99 22.48
CA LEU A 411 4.04 -5.91 21.05
C LEU A 411 2.80 -6.73 20.69
N ASP A 412 1.78 -6.08 20.13
CA ASP A 412 0.65 -6.80 19.52
C ASP A 412 1.12 -7.50 18.23
N LEU A 413 1.24 -8.84 18.29
CA LEU A 413 1.79 -9.64 17.20
C LEU A 413 0.87 -9.63 15.96
N ARG A 414 -0.45 -9.57 16.14
CA ARG A 414 -1.41 -9.51 15.04
C ARG A 414 -1.27 -8.19 14.29
N ALA A 415 -1.27 -7.07 15.00
CA ALA A 415 -1.07 -5.74 14.45
C ALA A 415 0.31 -5.60 13.79
N PHE A 416 1.36 -6.14 14.41
CA PHE A 416 2.71 -6.19 13.84
C PHE A 416 2.73 -6.93 12.49
N ASN A 417 2.07 -8.09 12.40
CA ASN A 417 2.03 -8.86 11.16
C ASN A 417 1.23 -8.16 10.06
N PHE A 418 0.11 -7.50 10.38
CA PHE A 418 -0.59 -6.62 9.43
C PHE A 418 0.28 -5.44 8.97
N TRP A 419 1.02 -4.82 9.88
CA TRP A 419 1.95 -3.74 9.59
C TRP A 419 3.09 -4.20 8.67
N MET A 420 3.69 -5.36 8.94
CA MET A 420 4.68 -6.00 8.09
C MET A 420 4.15 -6.26 6.67
N MET A 421 2.95 -6.81 6.54
CA MET A 421 2.30 -6.99 5.23
C MET A 421 2.12 -5.66 4.50
N GLY A 422 1.74 -4.61 5.23
CA GLY A 422 1.61 -3.26 4.70
C GLY A 422 2.89 -2.70 4.10
N ILE A 423 4.03 -2.83 4.80
CA ILE A 423 5.34 -2.41 4.29
C ILE A 423 5.74 -3.22 3.06
N LEU A 424 5.51 -4.54 3.09
CA LEU A 424 5.81 -5.42 1.97
C LEU A 424 5.05 -5.03 0.70
N LEU A 425 3.80 -4.62 0.85
CA LEU A 425 2.99 -4.08 -0.24
C LEU A 425 3.48 -2.69 -0.64
N GLY A 426 3.81 -1.81 0.31
CA GLY A 426 4.22 -0.43 0.07
C GLY A 426 5.46 -0.28 -0.81
N ARG A 427 6.33 -1.29 -0.86
CA ARG A 427 7.49 -1.37 -1.75
C ARG A 427 7.15 -1.17 -3.24
N VAL A 428 5.91 -1.45 -3.66
CA VAL A 428 5.49 -1.26 -5.07
C VAL A 428 5.65 0.19 -5.54
N TYR A 429 5.53 1.19 -4.66
CA TYR A 429 5.61 2.60 -5.06
C TYR A 429 6.96 3.01 -5.66
N ILE A 430 8.06 2.39 -5.25
CA ILE A 430 9.39 2.63 -5.85
C ILE A 430 9.67 1.73 -7.06
N GLU A 431 8.88 0.66 -7.22
CA GLU A 431 9.03 -0.34 -8.28
C GLU A 431 8.18 -0.06 -9.51
N PHE A 432 7.18 0.83 -9.39
CA PHE A 432 6.47 1.39 -10.53
C PHE A 432 7.47 1.98 -11.54
N GLY A 433 7.15 1.87 -12.84
CA GLY A 433 8.05 2.29 -13.92
C GLY A 433 9.07 1.24 -14.36
N GLY A 434 9.00 0.01 -13.83
CA GLY A 434 9.95 -1.06 -14.15
C GLY A 434 11.31 -0.89 -13.45
N ASN A 435 11.38 -0.01 -12.45
CA ASN A 435 12.55 0.15 -11.61
C ASN A 435 12.63 -1.01 -10.61
N THR A 436 13.26 -2.11 -11.03
CA THR A 436 13.39 -3.34 -10.23
C THR A 436 14.72 -3.40 -9.47
N GLY A 437 15.46 -2.28 -9.40
CA GLY A 437 16.80 -2.24 -8.84
C GLY A 437 16.87 -2.60 -7.36
N PRO A 438 18.08 -2.84 -6.82
CA PRO A 438 18.25 -2.81 -5.38
C PRO A 438 17.94 -1.39 -4.87
N PHE A 439 17.19 -1.30 -3.78
CA PHE A 439 16.89 -0.04 -3.10
C PHE A 439 17.50 -0.09 -1.69
N PRO A 440 18.84 0.00 -1.57
CA PRO A 440 19.52 -0.19 -0.29
C PRO A 440 19.08 0.82 0.78
N GLU A 441 18.73 2.05 0.40
CA GLU A 441 18.22 3.08 1.30
C GLU A 441 16.86 2.68 1.90
N TRP A 442 15.93 2.21 1.05
CA TRP A 442 14.66 1.64 1.54
C TRP A 442 14.90 0.43 2.45
N ASN A 443 15.77 -0.48 2.03
CA ASN A 443 16.04 -1.72 2.76
C ASN A 443 16.60 -1.44 4.15
N ALA A 444 17.57 -0.52 4.24
CA ALA A 444 18.20 -0.11 5.49
C ALA A 444 17.16 0.52 6.44
N MET A 445 16.39 1.48 5.96
CA MET A 445 15.35 2.15 6.73
C MET A 445 14.27 1.19 7.21
N THR A 446 13.76 0.33 6.32
CA THR A 446 12.74 -0.66 6.66
C THR A 446 13.27 -1.67 7.67
N GLY A 447 14.50 -2.16 7.49
CA GLY A 447 15.16 -3.05 8.44
C GLY A 447 15.31 -2.41 9.82
N ALA A 448 15.73 -1.15 9.88
CA ALA A 448 15.86 -0.40 11.12
C ALA A 448 14.50 -0.22 11.83
N ALA A 449 13.44 0.14 11.10
CA ALA A 449 12.09 0.25 11.65
C ALA A 449 11.58 -1.09 12.20
N ILE A 450 11.74 -2.19 11.46
CA ILE A 450 11.30 -3.52 11.88
C ILE A 450 12.06 -3.97 13.13
N GLU A 451 13.38 -3.80 13.16
CA GLU A 451 14.17 -4.11 14.34
C GLU A 451 13.76 -3.26 15.53
N TYR A 452 13.52 -1.97 15.31
CA TYR A 452 13.10 -1.08 16.38
C TYR A 452 11.76 -1.50 16.99
N ILE A 453 10.79 -1.88 16.15
CA ILE A 453 9.48 -2.35 16.61
C ILE A 453 9.58 -3.71 17.32
N LEU A 454 10.41 -4.63 16.84
CA LEU A 454 10.57 -5.96 17.45
C LEU A 454 11.40 -5.95 18.73
N PHE A 455 12.47 -5.16 18.77
CA PHE A 455 13.50 -5.26 19.81
C PHE A 455 13.62 -4.02 20.71
N GLY A 456 13.06 -2.88 20.32
CA GLY A 456 13.23 -1.61 21.03
C GLY A 456 14.58 -0.92 20.76
N LEU A 457 14.91 0.08 21.59
CA LEU A 457 16.23 0.71 21.61
C LEU A 457 17.19 -0.15 22.42
N GLU A 458 18.26 -0.62 21.80
CA GLU A 458 19.41 -1.22 22.48
C GLU A 458 20.70 -0.65 21.93
#